data_AF-A0A4S4B0G7-F1
#
_entry.id   AF-A0A4S4B0G7-F1
#
_cell.length_a   1.000
_cell.length_b   1.000
_cell.length_c   1.000
_cell.angle_alpha   90.00
_cell.angle_beta   90.00
_cell.angle_gamma   90.00
#
_symmetry.space_group_name_H-M   'P 1'
#
loop_
_entity.id
_entity.type
_entity.pdbx_description
1 polymer ?
#
loop_
_entity_poly.entity_id
_entity_poly.type
_entity_poly.pdbx_seq_one_letter_code
_entity_poly.pdbx_strand_id
1 'polypeptide(L)' 'MGSLYILIPLSVLLVFVIGLIFWWSVRSGQFDDMEGPAYRLLMDDRDPPPQDDGNPEDPPKDK' A
#
# COMPACT_ATOMS: atom_id res chain seq x y z
N MET A 1 -0.81 -20.15 -39.83
CA MET A 1 0.56 -20.52 -39.43
C MET A 1 1.51 -19.35 -39.16
N GLY A 2 1.23 -18.11 -39.59
CA GLY A 2 2.13 -16.97 -39.37
C GLY A 2 2.11 -16.37 -37.94
N SER A 3 0.99 -16.49 -37.22
CA SER A 3 0.83 -15.87 -35.90
C SER A 3 1.78 -16.44 -34.84
N LEU A 4 2.11 -17.74 -34.91
CA LEU A 4 3.04 -18.39 -33.98
C LEU A 4 4.41 -17.72 -33.97
N TYR A 5 4.88 -17.20 -35.11
CA TYR A 5 6.17 -16.50 -35.20
C TYR A 5 6.19 -15.17 -34.46
N ILE A 6 5.03 -14.56 -34.21
CA ILE A 6 4.92 -13.33 -33.42
C ILE A 6 4.61 -13.67 -31.96
N LEU A 7 3.74 -14.65 -31.72
CA LEU A 7 3.31 -15.03 -30.37
C LEU A 7 4.44 -15.64 -29.53
N ILE A 8 5.32 -16.44 -30.12
CA ILE A 8 6.45 -17.07 -29.41
C ILE A 8 7.45 -16.01 -28.87
N PRO A 9 8.01 -15.09 -29.68
CA PRO A 9 8.92 -14.08 -29.15
C PRO A 9 8.20 -13.11 -28.20
N LEU A 10 6.93 -12.78 -28.47
CA LEU A 10 6.15 -11.94 -27.58
C LEU A 10 5.95 -12.59 -26.21
N SER A 11 5.69 -13.90 -26.14
CA SER A 11 5.51 -14.59 -24.86
C SER A 11 6.82 -14.70 -24.09
N VAL A 12 7.95 -14.95 -24.77
CA VAL A 12 9.29 -14.93 -24.15
C VAL A 12 9.58 -13.54 -23.56
N LEU A 13 9.35 -12.47 -24.33
CA LEU A 13 9.52 -11.10 -23.86
C LEU A 13 8.65 -10.83 -22.62
N LEU A 14 7.38 -11.24 -22.65
CA LEU A 14 6.45 -11.06 -21.54
C LEU A 14 6.95 -11.77 -20.27
N VAL A 15 7.45 -12.99 -20.39
CA VAL A 15 8.03 -13.74 -19.26
C VAL A 15 9.24 -13.01 -18.68
N PHE A 16 10.12 -12.49 -19.52
CA PHE A 16 11.26 -11.69 -19.05
C PHE A 16 10.82 -10.41 -18.34
N VAL A 17 9.86 -9.67 -18.89
CA VAL A 17 9.33 -8.45 -18.28
C VAL A 17 8.72 -8.74 -16.91
N ILE A 18 7.86 -9.75 -16.81
CA ILE A 18 7.25 -10.17 -15.55
C ILE A 18 8.35 -10.61 -14.55
N GLY A 19 9.33 -11.39 -15.00
CA GLY A 19 10.45 -11.84 -14.16
C GLY A 19 11.28 -10.68 -13.60
N LEU A 20 11.57 -9.67 -14.42
CA LEU A 20 12.29 -8.46 -13.98
C LEU A 20 11.49 -7.64 -12.97
N ILE A 21 10.20 -7.42 -13.24
CA ILE A 21 9.31 -6.68 -12.33
C ILE A 21 9.19 -7.44 -11.00
N PHE A 22 9.00 -8.75 -11.05
CA PHE A 22 8.92 -9.59 -9.86
C PHE A 22 10.22 -9.56 -9.06
N TRP A 23 11.38 -9.73 -9.70
CA TRP A 23 12.69 -9.63 -9.04
C TRP A 23 12.87 -8.26 -8.38
N TRP A 24 12.53 -7.18 -9.09
CA TRP A 24 12.60 -5.82 -8.55
C TRP A 24 11.66 -5.63 -7.35
N SER A 25 10.42 -6.11 -7.42
CA SER A 25 9.43 -6.03 -6.33
C SER A 25 9.90 -6.78 -5.08
N VAL A 26 10.45 -7.99 -5.25
CA VAL A 26 11.05 -8.76 -4.13
C VAL A 26 12.22 -8.00 -3.51
N ARG A 27 13.12 -7.44 -4.32
CA ARG A 27 14.25 -6.65 -3.79
C ARG A 27 13.82 -5.32 -3.18
N SER A 28 12.72 -4.73 -3.63
CA SER A 28 12.17 -3.49 -3.11
C SER A 28 11.47 -3.66 -1.75
N GLY A 29 11.35 -4.88 -1.22
CA GLY A 29 10.73 -5.14 0.08
C GLY A 29 9.24 -4.83 0.11
N GLN A 30 8.56 -4.75 -1.04
CA GLN A 30 7.14 -4.36 -1.12
C GLN A 30 6.21 -5.36 -0.42
N PHE A 31 6.69 -6.58 -0.16
CA PHE A 31 5.98 -7.62 0.55
C PHE A 31 6.22 -7.62 2.07
N ASP A 32 7.17 -6.83 2.59
CA ASP A 32 7.45 -6.76 4.04
C ASP A 32 6.41 -5.91 4.79
N ASP A 33 5.71 -5.00 4.11
CA ASP A 33 4.68 -4.12 4.70
C ASP A 33 3.24 -4.63 4.44
N MET A 34 3.02 -5.95 4.55
CA MET A 34 1.67 -6.53 4.53
C MET A 34 1.00 -6.49 5.92
N GLU A 35 1.73 -6.14 6.97
CA GLU A 35 1.26 -6.14 8.38
C GLU A 35 0.62 -4.80 8.80
N GLY A 36 1.04 -3.68 8.20
CA GLY A 36 0.56 -2.33 8.54
C GLY A 36 -0.95 -2.09 8.33
N PRO A 37 -1.57 -2.54 7.23
CA PRO A 37 -3.00 -2.32 6.98
C PRO A 37 -3.93 -3.09 7.94
N ALA A 38 -3.55 -4.33 8.29
CA ALA A 38 -4.35 -5.17 9.19
C ALA A 38 -4.37 -4.63 10.63
N TYR A 39 -3.24 -4.07 11.09
CA TYR A 39 -3.15 -3.45 12.41
C TYR A 39 -3.99 -2.18 12.50
N ARG A 40 -4.02 -1.36 11.44
CA ARG A 40 -4.88 -0.17 11.38
C ARG A 40 -6.35 -0.52 11.44
N LEU A 41 -6.81 -1.53 10.69
CA LEU A 41 -8.22 -1.95 10.70
C LEU A 41 -8.69 -2.48 12.07
N LEU A 42 -7.82 -3.17 12.82
CA LEU A 42 -8.14 -3.68 14.16
C LEU A 42 -8.07 -2.60 15.26
N MET A 43 -7.33 -1.52 15.03
CA MET A 43 -7.21 -0.39 15.97
C MET A 43 -8.21 0.72 15.73
N ASP A 44 -8.71 0.89 14.50
CA ASP A 44 -9.69 1.94 14.12
C ASP A 44 -11.02 1.81 14.89
N ASP A 45 -11.40 0.60 15.30
CA ASP A 45 -12.61 0.35 16.11
C ASP A 45 -12.43 0.71 17.60
N ARG A 46 -11.21 1.05 18.05
CA ARG A 46 -10.90 1.34 19.46
C ARG A 46 -10.61 2.80 19.75
N ASP A 47 -10.40 3.63 18.73
CA ASP A 47 -10.19 5.05 18.94
C ASP A 47 -11.56 5.75 18.98
N PRO A 48 -11.95 6.36 20.11
CA PRO A 48 -13.13 7.23 20.10
C PRO A 48 -12.88 8.33 19.06
N PRO A 49 -13.91 8.77 18.31
CA PRO A 49 -13.75 9.80 17.31
C PRO A 49 -13.04 11.00 17.95
N PRO A 50 -12.12 11.68 17.22
CA PRO A 50 -11.54 12.92 17.69
C PRO A 50 -12.67 13.81 18.16
N GLN A 51 -12.71 14.09 19.46
CA GLN A 51 -13.59 15.11 19.98
C GLN A 51 -13.07 16.39 19.36
N ASP A 52 -13.81 16.88 18.36
CA ASP A 52 -13.72 18.25 17.87
C ASP A 52 -14.10 19.13 19.05
N ASP A 53 -13.12 19.44 19.92
CA ASP A 53 -13.24 20.41 20.97
C ASP A 53 -13.15 21.81 20.37
N GLY A 54 -14.11 22.10 19.49
CA GLY A 54 -14.52 23.46 19.13
C GLY A 54 -15.13 24.17 20.33
N ASN A 55 -14.39 24.30 21.43
CA ASN A 55 -14.76 25.12 22.57
C ASN A 55 -13.90 26.39 22.57
N PRO A 56 -14.45 27.56 22.21
CA PRO A 56 -13.77 28.85 22.29
C PRO A 56 -13.58 29.40 23.72
N GLU A 57 -13.78 28.59 24.77
CA GLU A 57 -13.88 29.08 26.14
C GLU A 57 -12.82 28.44 27.06
N ASP A 58 -11.62 29.02 27.09
CA ASP A 58 -10.78 28.98 28.30
C ASP A 58 -10.53 30.44 28.74
N PRO A 59 -11.32 31.00 29.68
CA PRO A 59 -11.04 32.30 30.27
C PRO A 59 -9.85 32.18 31.26
N PRO A 60 -9.18 33.29 31.56
CA PRO A 60 -7.78 33.29 31.94
C PRO A 60 -7.54 32.67 33.32
N LYS A 61 -6.49 31.85 33.43
CA LYS A 61 -5.97 31.36 34.72
C LYS A 61 -5.32 32.51 35.48
N ASP A 62 -6.06 33.03 36.47
CA ASP A 62 -5.56 33.92 37.51
C ASP A 62 -4.43 33.26 38.33
N LYS A 63 -3.46 34.08 38.73
CA LYS A 63 -2.41 33.77 39.72
C LYS A 63 -2.77 34.37 41.07
#